data_AF-A0A972V613-F1
#
_entry.id   AF-A0A972V613-F1
#
_cell.length_a   1.000
_cell.length_b   1.000
_cell.length_c   1.000
_cell.angle_alpha   90.00
_cell.angle_beta   90.00
_cell.angle_gamma   90.00
#
_symmetry.space_group_name_H-M   'P 1'
#
loop_
_entity.id
_entity.type
_entity.pdbx_description
1 polymer ?
#
loop_
_entity_poly.entity_id
_entity_poly.type
_entity_poly.pdbx_seq_one_letter_code
_entity_poly.pdbx_strand_id
1 'polypeptide(L)'
;MTRNFSRWLMALVAAVLLSGVVISTADARQRYEMLGGQLEVTGFLSSETRMKATGQKYITQMIQKLQIEASMDYEEVGIFDELSFVTAMRPEFDLAYYYGDNLTDGHVGRNASKSSYLGVQFDENSYPVGYNGFGAGLSTGGLFKNFTEGLWTADQISQFETIAMSGTFPLVVPTGQQEQNCHNCRDVDDTFTDVALGRTGSGGALYPFRELYVDAVMDDWWFRVGKQQIVWGKTDFFRMQDIINPVDFGRHFFFDSFEDIRIPQWIASAQYRPGSLGPLHDTALQMIWNFDKFRAVGLGNPSEAWAHPFGKEKATFAAFNTYFSPEPCVNVATHTANPGVGQNIANVCQAGDGRLPSGFGIPLGLSAEKLPKHKLKNTELGARFEFRLADLRF
;
A
#
# COMPACT_ATOMS: atom_id res chain seq x y z
N MET A 1 36.60 -14.54 -28.01
CA MET A 1 36.17 -13.78 -26.80
C MET A 1 34.97 -12.85 -27.03
N THR A 2 34.54 -12.59 -28.28
CA THR A 2 33.53 -11.56 -28.62
C THR A 2 32.08 -12.07 -28.71
N ARG A 3 31.83 -13.38 -28.69
CA ARG A 3 30.50 -13.97 -28.92
C ARG A 3 29.65 -14.11 -27.64
N ASN A 4 30.26 -14.08 -26.46
CA ASN A 4 29.54 -14.16 -25.18
C ASN A 4 29.06 -12.79 -24.69
N PHE A 5 29.77 -11.70 -25.01
CA PHE A 5 29.39 -10.35 -24.58
C PHE A 5 28.08 -9.89 -25.23
N SER A 6 27.84 -10.25 -26.50
CA SER A 6 26.58 -9.97 -27.21
C SER A 6 25.39 -10.73 -26.63
N ARG A 7 25.60 -11.91 -26.03
CA ARG A 7 24.53 -12.70 -25.41
C ARG A 7 24.12 -12.13 -24.05
N TRP A 8 25.08 -11.61 -23.29
CA TRP A 8 24.81 -10.91 -22.03
C TRP A 8 24.14 -9.55 -22.25
N LEU A 9 24.56 -8.79 -23.28
CA LEU A 9 23.90 -7.53 -23.65
C LEU A 9 22.48 -7.75 -24.18
N MET A 10 22.27 -8.80 -25.00
CA MET A 10 20.91 -9.15 -25.44
C MET A 10 20.05 -9.76 -24.32
N ALA A 11 20.63 -10.42 -23.33
CA ALA A 11 19.91 -10.86 -22.13
C ALA A 11 19.53 -9.69 -21.21
N LEU A 12 20.38 -8.66 -21.11
CA LEU A 12 20.08 -7.40 -20.40
C LEU A 12 18.97 -6.61 -21.09
N VAL A 13 19.02 -6.49 -22.42
CA VAL A 13 17.97 -5.84 -23.22
C VAL A 13 16.68 -6.69 -23.23
N ALA A 14 16.77 -8.02 -23.25
CA ALA A 14 15.60 -8.90 -23.15
C ALA A 14 14.99 -8.93 -21.74
N ALA A 15 15.79 -8.77 -20.68
CA ALA A 15 15.31 -8.64 -19.31
C ALA A 15 14.56 -7.32 -19.09
N VAL A 16 14.98 -6.24 -19.76
CA VAL A 16 14.25 -4.96 -19.83
C VAL A 16 12.99 -5.06 -20.71
N LEU A 17 12.87 -6.08 -21.57
CA LEU A 17 11.72 -6.28 -22.47
C LEU A 17 10.69 -7.31 -21.97
N LEU A 18 10.93 -7.98 -20.85
CA LEU A 18 9.93 -8.88 -20.24
C LEU A 18 8.78 -8.12 -19.54
N SER A 19 8.96 -6.82 -19.30
CA SER A 19 7.93 -5.83 -19.06
C SER A 19 8.35 -4.54 -19.78
N GLY A 20 7.59 -4.10 -20.78
CA GLY A 20 7.94 -2.88 -21.52
C GLY A 20 7.70 -1.65 -20.65
N VAL A 21 8.74 -1.15 -19.99
CA VAL A 21 8.71 0.10 -19.22
C VAL A 21 9.38 1.19 -20.05
N VAL A 22 8.63 2.20 -20.49
CA VAL A 22 9.18 3.41 -21.12
C VAL A 22 9.14 4.53 -20.09
N ILE A 23 10.32 5.09 -19.78
CA ILE A 23 10.49 6.21 -18.84
C ILE A 23 11.04 7.41 -19.63
N SER A 24 10.36 8.56 -19.56
CA SER A 24 10.90 9.84 -20.02
C SER A 24 10.92 10.83 -18.86
N THR A 25 12.08 11.44 -18.58
CA THR A 25 12.25 12.45 -17.52
C THR A 25 12.54 13.83 -18.09
N ALA A 26 12.00 14.86 -17.45
CA ALA A 26 12.37 16.25 -17.67
C ALA A 26 12.70 16.88 -16.33
N ASP A 27 13.95 17.34 -16.17
CA ASP A 27 14.46 17.93 -14.93
C ASP A 27 14.64 19.44 -15.09
N ALA A 28 14.27 20.20 -14.04
CA ALA A 28 14.52 21.63 -13.96
C ALA A 28 14.97 22.00 -12.54
N ARG A 29 16.02 22.83 -12.45
CA ARG A 29 16.49 23.42 -11.19
C ARG A 29 16.58 24.92 -11.35
N GLN A 30 15.98 25.65 -10.41
CA GLN A 30 15.97 27.11 -10.41
C GLN A 30 16.32 27.60 -9.00
N ARG A 31 17.14 28.65 -8.94
CA ARG A 31 17.54 29.30 -7.70
C ARG A 31 17.13 30.77 -7.78
N TYR A 32 16.50 31.24 -6.72
CA TYR A 32 15.99 32.59 -6.60
C TYR A 32 16.40 33.17 -5.25
N GLU A 33 16.70 34.45 -5.21
CA GLU A 33 16.85 35.19 -3.95
C GLU A 33 15.52 35.91 -3.69
N MET A 34 14.86 35.59 -2.57
CA MET A 34 13.59 36.22 -2.21
C MET A 34 13.36 36.21 -0.70
N LEU A 35 12.59 37.18 -0.20
CA LEU A 35 12.26 37.34 1.24
C LEU A 35 13.48 37.39 2.20
N GLY A 36 14.68 37.68 1.70
CA GLY A 36 15.91 37.70 2.51
C GLY A 36 16.58 36.34 2.69
N GLY A 37 16.14 35.30 1.97
CA GLY A 37 16.76 33.98 1.92
C GLY A 37 16.95 33.46 0.49
N GLN A 38 17.57 32.29 0.37
CA GLN A 38 17.75 31.58 -0.88
C GLN A 38 16.62 30.57 -1.07
N LEU A 39 15.80 30.75 -2.11
CA LEU A 39 14.82 29.77 -2.55
C LEU A 39 15.46 28.89 -3.64
N GLU A 40 15.57 27.60 -3.38
CA GLU A 40 15.89 26.59 -4.36
C GLU A 40 14.63 25.79 -4.72
N VAL A 41 14.29 25.72 -6.00
CA VAL A 41 13.19 24.90 -6.52
C VAL A 41 13.76 23.90 -7.53
N THR A 42 13.52 22.61 -7.27
CA THR A 42 13.87 21.51 -8.17
C THR A 42 12.59 20.79 -8.55
N GLY A 43 12.45 20.40 -9.80
CA GLY A 43 11.32 19.60 -10.23
C GLY A 43 11.70 18.58 -11.28
N PHE A 44 10.99 17.45 -11.25
CA PHE A 44 11.03 16.47 -12.32
C PHE A 44 9.62 16.04 -12.72
N LEU A 45 9.46 15.76 -14.01
CA LEU A 45 8.29 15.07 -14.55
C LEU A 45 8.74 13.73 -15.11
N SER A 46 8.10 12.65 -14.68
CA SER A 46 8.34 11.30 -15.18
C SER A 46 7.04 10.69 -15.70
N SER A 47 7.10 10.15 -16.90
CA SER A 47 6.02 9.36 -17.50
C SER A 47 6.50 7.91 -17.58
N GLU A 48 5.81 7.02 -16.87
CA GLU A 48 6.09 5.59 -16.83
C GLU A 48 4.93 4.82 -17.45
N THR A 49 5.17 4.17 -18.59
CA THR A 49 4.15 3.29 -19.21
C THR A 49 4.59 1.85 -19.11
N ARG A 50 3.70 0.99 -18.59
CA ARG A 50 3.91 -0.45 -18.44
C ARG A 50 2.93 -1.20 -19.33
N MET A 51 3.44 -2.17 -20.07
CA MET A 51 2.64 -2.97 -21.01
C MET A 51 3.02 -4.45 -20.96
N LYS A 52 2.01 -5.29 -21.21
CA LYS A 52 2.21 -6.73 -21.39
C LYS A 52 2.86 -7.01 -22.74
N ALA A 53 4.06 -7.58 -22.72
CA ALA A 53 4.84 -7.85 -23.93
C ALA A 53 4.46 -9.16 -24.65
N THR A 54 3.85 -10.12 -23.94
CA THR A 54 3.59 -11.48 -24.44
C THR A 54 2.10 -11.83 -24.38
N GLY A 55 1.55 -12.41 -25.45
CA GLY A 55 0.13 -12.73 -25.58
C GLY A 55 -0.68 -11.55 -26.12
N GLN A 56 -1.88 -11.32 -25.57
CA GLN A 56 -2.65 -10.11 -25.88
C GLN A 56 -1.93 -8.88 -25.28
N LYS A 57 -1.65 -7.89 -26.12
CA LYS A 57 -0.90 -6.68 -25.75
C LYS A 57 -1.88 -5.61 -25.26
N TYR A 58 -1.76 -5.23 -24.01
CA TYR A 58 -2.51 -4.12 -23.41
C TYR A 58 -1.62 -3.36 -22.43
N ILE A 59 -1.98 -2.11 -22.15
CA ILE A 59 -1.32 -1.28 -21.14
C ILE A 59 -1.80 -1.77 -19.78
N THR A 60 -0.87 -2.06 -18.88
CA THR A 60 -1.19 -2.49 -17.52
C THR A 60 -1.23 -1.30 -16.58
N GLN A 61 -0.30 -0.35 -16.72
CA GLN A 61 -0.24 0.88 -15.90
C GLN A 61 0.34 2.04 -16.73
N MET A 62 -0.12 3.26 -16.50
CA MET A 62 0.44 4.46 -17.10
C MET A 62 0.52 5.57 -16.05
N ILE A 63 1.65 5.64 -15.38
CA ILE A 63 1.84 6.48 -14.21
C ILE A 63 2.53 7.78 -14.64
N GLN A 64 1.91 8.91 -14.31
CA GLN A 64 2.51 10.24 -14.42
C GLN A 64 2.90 10.69 -13.02
N LYS A 65 4.20 10.93 -12.82
CA LYS A 65 4.78 11.42 -11.57
C LYS A 65 5.31 12.81 -11.81
N LEU A 66 4.82 13.77 -11.04
CA LEU A 66 5.43 15.09 -10.94
C LEU A 66 6.04 15.19 -9.54
N GLN A 67 7.28 15.64 -9.44
CA GLN A 67 7.90 15.99 -8.17
C GLN A 67 8.36 17.43 -8.22
N ILE A 68 8.04 18.16 -7.17
CA ILE A 68 8.49 19.53 -6.95
C ILE A 68 9.04 19.58 -5.53
N GLU A 69 10.30 19.96 -5.42
CA GLU A 69 10.99 20.20 -4.17
C GLU A 69 11.30 21.68 -4.09
N ALA A 70 10.98 22.29 -2.96
CA ALA A 70 11.34 23.65 -2.66
C ALA A 70 12.01 23.71 -1.28
N SER A 71 13.18 24.34 -1.23
CA SER A 71 13.90 24.67 -0.01
C SER A 71 14.06 26.18 0.06
N MET A 72 13.70 26.76 1.20
CA MET A 72 13.92 28.17 1.48
C MET A 72 14.86 28.29 2.67
N ASP A 73 16.08 28.71 2.39
CA ASP A 73 17.20 28.71 3.31
C ASP A 73 17.55 30.14 3.73
N TYR A 74 17.76 30.34 5.03
CA TYR A 74 18.21 31.60 5.60
C TYR A 74 19.44 31.35 6.47
N GLU A 75 20.46 32.18 6.27
CA GLU A 75 21.70 32.18 7.06
C GLU A 75 21.64 33.28 8.12
N GLU A 76 22.11 32.97 9.33
CA GLU A 76 22.27 33.91 10.46
C GLU A 76 21.00 34.70 10.83
N VAL A 77 19.87 34.00 11.05
CA VAL A 77 18.59 34.62 11.44
C VAL A 77 18.32 34.51 12.94
N GLY A 78 18.52 35.62 13.65
CA GLY A 78 18.15 35.76 15.05
C GLY A 78 19.02 34.93 15.98
N ILE A 79 18.46 33.83 16.52
CA ILE A 79 19.19 32.87 17.37
C ILE A 79 19.68 31.65 16.57
N PHE A 80 19.33 31.55 15.29
CA PHE A 80 19.64 30.40 14.45
C PHE A 80 20.78 30.75 13.50
N ASP A 81 21.75 29.84 13.39
CA ASP A 81 22.83 29.94 12.41
C ASP A 81 22.32 29.61 11.01
N GLU A 82 21.40 28.65 10.91
CA GLU A 82 20.71 28.26 9.69
C GLU A 82 19.24 27.97 9.99
N LEU A 83 18.34 28.46 9.13
CA LEU A 83 16.91 28.18 9.20
C LEU A 83 16.40 27.84 7.80
N SER A 84 15.89 26.63 7.62
CA SER A 84 15.42 26.12 6.33
C SER A 84 13.96 25.67 6.38
N PHE A 85 13.19 26.02 5.37
CA PHE A 85 11.83 25.54 5.17
C PHE A 85 11.82 24.64 3.95
N VAL A 86 11.53 23.36 4.15
CA VAL A 86 11.59 22.36 3.09
C VAL A 86 10.21 21.79 2.82
N THR A 87 9.85 21.72 1.54
CA THR A 87 8.66 21.01 1.08
C THR A 87 8.97 20.16 -0.15
N ALA A 88 8.46 18.94 -0.16
CA ALA A 88 8.51 18.06 -1.31
C ALA A 88 7.09 17.60 -1.64
N MET A 89 6.61 17.97 -2.81
CA MET A 89 5.34 17.51 -3.38
C MET A 89 5.61 16.46 -4.44
N ARG A 90 4.86 15.36 -4.40
CA ARG A 90 4.95 14.27 -5.38
C ARG A 90 3.55 13.79 -5.76
N PRO A 91 2.75 14.61 -6.48
CA PRO A 91 1.51 14.10 -7.04
C PRO A 91 1.81 13.03 -8.10
N GLU A 92 0.99 11.99 -8.06
CA GLU A 92 1.03 10.87 -8.99
C GLU A 92 -0.38 10.59 -9.51
N PHE A 93 -0.46 10.18 -10.76
CA PHE A 93 -1.72 9.74 -11.37
C PHE A 93 -1.48 8.58 -12.34
N ASP A 94 -2.17 7.45 -12.10
CA ASP A 94 -2.25 6.32 -13.02
C ASP A 94 -3.44 6.49 -13.97
N LEU A 95 -3.14 6.91 -15.22
CA LEU A 95 -4.14 7.08 -16.26
C LEU A 95 -4.77 5.75 -16.69
N ALA A 96 -3.99 4.67 -16.74
CA ALA A 96 -4.50 3.38 -17.17
C ALA A 96 -5.54 2.88 -16.17
N TYR A 97 -5.26 3.05 -14.87
CA TYR A 97 -6.20 2.73 -13.81
C TYR A 97 -7.45 3.60 -13.87
N TYR A 98 -7.30 4.93 -14.05
CA TYR A 98 -8.42 5.88 -14.07
C TYR A 98 -9.38 5.68 -15.27
N TYR A 99 -8.82 5.52 -16.48
CA TYR A 99 -9.59 5.46 -17.72
C TYR A 99 -9.97 4.04 -18.14
N GLY A 100 -9.44 3.01 -17.47
CA GLY A 100 -9.97 1.64 -17.39
C GLY A 100 -10.15 0.89 -18.70
N ASP A 101 -11.23 1.16 -19.43
CA ASP A 101 -11.68 0.29 -20.52
C ASP A 101 -10.88 0.47 -21.82
N ASN A 102 -10.67 1.70 -22.27
CA ASN A 102 -10.09 1.94 -23.60
C ASN A 102 -8.56 1.74 -23.64
N LEU A 103 -7.87 1.89 -22.51
CA LEU A 103 -6.40 1.79 -22.43
C LEU A 103 -5.94 0.37 -22.07
N THR A 104 -6.72 -0.37 -21.28
CA THR A 104 -6.30 -1.67 -20.70
C THR A 104 -7.03 -2.87 -21.30
N ASP A 105 -7.92 -2.65 -22.27
CA ASP A 105 -8.82 -3.69 -22.84
C ASP A 105 -9.69 -4.36 -21.75
N GLY A 106 -10.09 -3.59 -20.74
CA GLY A 106 -10.92 -4.04 -19.63
C GLY A 106 -10.20 -4.89 -18.59
N HIS A 107 -8.86 -4.93 -18.56
CA HIS A 107 -8.10 -5.78 -17.61
C HIS A 107 -7.74 -5.08 -16.30
N VAL A 108 -7.68 -3.75 -16.26
CA VAL A 108 -7.29 -2.97 -15.06
C VAL A 108 -8.12 -1.69 -14.97
N GLY A 109 -8.50 -1.28 -13.76
CA GLY A 109 -9.17 0.01 -13.50
C GLY A 109 -10.63 -0.11 -13.01
N ARG A 110 -11.38 1.00 -13.09
CA ARG A 110 -12.70 1.17 -12.43
C ARG A 110 -13.73 0.14 -12.84
N ASN A 111 -13.72 -0.18 -14.13
CA ASN A 111 -14.71 -1.00 -14.80
C ASN A 111 -14.08 -2.26 -15.40
N ALA A 112 -12.94 -2.69 -14.87
CA ALA A 112 -12.27 -3.88 -15.36
C ALA A 112 -13.25 -5.06 -15.37
N SER A 113 -13.44 -5.63 -16.55
CA SER A 113 -14.33 -6.76 -16.83
C SER A 113 -13.54 -8.04 -17.12
N LYS A 114 -12.21 -7.95 -17.14
CA LYS A 114 -11.27 -9.04 -17.36
C LYS A 114 -10.23 -9.04 -16.24
N SER A 115 -9.68 -10.21 -15.95
CA SER A 115 -8.69 -10.41 -14.89
C SER A 115 -7.35 -9.72 -15.23
N SER A 116 -6.75 -9.08 -14.22
CA SER A 116 -5.44 -8.41 -14.33
C SER A 116 -4.26 -9.36 -14.14
N TYR A 117 -4.49 -10.56 -13.57
CA TYR A 117 -3.48 -11.51 -13.15
C TYR A 117 -3.51 -12.82 -13.97
N LEU A 118 -2.44 -13.63 -13.88
CA LEU A 118 -2.23 -14.83 -14.71
C LEU A 118 -3.03 -16.07 -14.24
N GLY A 119 -3.91 -15.92 -13.25
CA GLY A 119 -4.74 -16.99 -12.75
C GLY A 119 -5.87 -17.32 -13.71
N VAL A 120 -6.72 -18.23 -13.28
CA VAL A 120 -7.84 -18.66 -14.10
C VAL A 120 -9.09 -17.90 -13.63
N GLN A 121 -9.87 -17.42 -14.60
CA GLN A 121 -11.07 -16.63 -14.33
C GLN A 121 -12.05 -17.43 -13.49
N PHE A 122 -12.53 -16.87 -12.38
CA PHE A 122 -13.52 -17.54 -11.55
C PHE A 122 -14.88 -17.46 -12.24
N ASP A 123 -15.30 -18.54 -12.89
CA ASP A 123 -16.61 -18.65 -13.54
C ASP A 123 -17.47 -19.79 -12.98
N GLU A 124 -18.75 -19.78 -13.35
CA GLU A 124 -19.79 -20.74 -12.94
C GLU A 124 -19.53 -22.18 -13.40
N ASN A 125 -18.71 -22.38 -14.43
CA ASN A 125 -18.51 -23.67 -15.10
C ASN A 125 -17.19 -24.36 -14.72
N SER A 126 -16.20 -23.60 -14.24
CA SER A 126 -14.83 -24.07 -14.01
C SER A 126 -14.44 -24.14 -12.53
N TYR A 127 -15.23 -23.57 -11.62
CA TYR A 127 -14.91 -23.53 -10.18
C TYR A 127 -16.06 -23.98 -9.27
N PRO A 128 -16.32 -25.30 -9.14
CA PRO A 128 -17.23 -25.82 -8.14
C PRO A 128 -16.59 -25.73 -6.74
N VAL A 129 -16.46 -24.52 -6.19
CA VAL A 129 -16.01 -24.35 -4.80
C VAL A 129 -17.22 -24.45 -3.89
N GLY A 130 -17.58 -25.69 -3.61
CA GLY A 130 -18.75 -26.02 -2.82
C GLY A 130 -18.73 -27.47 -2.37
N TYR A 131 -17.61 -27.99 -1.85
CA TYR A 131 -17.67 -29.23 -1.08
C TYR A 131 -16.72 -29.17 0.11
N ASN A 132 -17.36 -29.06 1.29
CA ASN A 132 -16.84 -29.16 2.65
C ASN A 132 -16.49 -27.82 3.32
N GLY A 133 -17.33 -27.36 4.24
CA GLY A 133 -16.88 -26.44 5.28
C GLY A 133 -15.72 -27.03 6.10
N PHE A 134 -15.22 -26.30 7.09
CA PHE A 134 -14.32 -26.86 8.11
C PHE A 134 -15.05 -27.98 8.89
N GLY A 135 -15.04 -29.19 8.34
CA GLY A 135 -15.80 -30.34 8.83
C GLY A 135 -16.12 -31.30 7.69
N ALA A 136 -15.69 -32.55 7.82
CA ALA A 136 -16.00 -33.60 6.85
C ALA A 136 -17.53 -33.79 6.76
N GLY A 137 -18.13 -33.46 5.60
CA GLY A 137 -19.51 -33.81 5.27
C GLY A 137 -20.58 -32.72 5.43
N LEU A 138 -20.23 -31.47 5.72
CA LEU A 138 -21.18 -30.34 5.71
C LEU A 138 -20.93 -29.41 4.51
N SER A 139 -21.93 -29.23 3.64
CA SER A 139 -21.93 -28.28 2.51
C SER A 139 -22.35 -26.87 2.98
N THR A 140 -21.60 -26.33 3.93
CA THR A 140 -21.85 -25.01 4.51
C THR A 140 -20.81 -24.02 3.98
N GLY A 141 -21.25 -23.07 3.15
CA GLY A 141 -20.49 -21.88 2.73
C GLY A 141 -19.63 -22.05 1.47
N GLY A 142 -19.74 -21.08 0.56
CA GLY A 142 -18.91 -20.95 -0.65
C GLY A 142 -19.46 -19.91 -1.62
N LEU A 143 -18.60 -19.26 -2.41
CA LEU A 143 -18.99 -18.28 -3.45
C LEU A 143 -19.99 -18.87 -4.46
N PHE A 144 -19.76 -20.11 -4.86
CA PHE A 144 -20.65 -20.84 -5.77
C PHE A 144 -22.02 -21.14 -5.15
N LYS A 145 -22.09 -21.36 -3.82
CA LYS A 145 -23.38 -21.53 -3.12
C LYS A 145 -24.22 -20.26 -3.25
N ASN A 146 -23.63 -19.08 -3.05
CA ASN A 146 -24.33 -17.80 -3.21
C ASN A 146 -24.84 -17.57 -4.63
N PHE A 147 -24.12 -18.05 -5.64
CA PHE A 147 -24.59 -18.08 -7.02
C PHE A 147 -25.83 -18.97 -7.18
N THR A 148 -25.71 -20.24 -6.78
CA THR A 148 -26.78 -21.23 -6.93
C THR A 148 -28.01 -20.93 -6.08
N GLU A 149 -27.83 -20.21 -4.97
CA GLU A 149 -28.91 -19.73 -4.09
C GLU A 149 -29.45 -18.35 -4.53
N GLY A 150 -28.95 -17.79 -5.63
CA GLY A 150 -29.44 -16.53 -6.22
C GLY A 150 -29.11 -15.27 -5.42
N LEU A 151 -28.19 -15.35 -4.46
CA LEU A 151 -27.71 -14.22 -3.68
C LEU A 151 -26.74 -13.36 -4.49
N TRP A 152 -25.93 -14.00 -5.34
CA TRP A 152 -24.99 -13.34 -6.24
C TRP A 152 -25.36 -13.63 -7.69
N THR A 153 -25.24 -12.61 -8.53
CA THR A 153 -25.39 -12.72 -9.99
C THR A 153 -24.12 -13.27 -10.63
N ALA A 154 -24.22 -13.79 -11.87
CA ALA A 154 -23.06 -14.21 -12.64
C ALA A 154 -22.05 -13.07 -12.82
N ASP A 155 -22.56 -11.84 -12.99
CA ASP A 155 -21.75 -10.63 -13.13
C ASP A 155 -20.91 -10.37 -11.87
N GLN A 156 -21.46 -10.54 -10.66
CA GLN A 156 -20.72 -10.34 -9.40
C GLN A 156 -19.60 -11.36 -9.20
N ILE A 157 -19.75 -12.57 -9.73
CA ILE A 157 -18.74 -13.63 -9.62
C ILE A 157 -17.58 -13.38 -10.57
N SER A 158 -17.89 -12.89 -11.77
CA SER A 158 -16.89 -12.50 -12.78
C SER A 158 -15.96 -11.36 -12.34
N GLN A 159 -16.32 -10.65 -11.27
CA GLN A 159 -15.50 -9.59 -10.67
C GLN A 159 -14.37 -10.14 -9.78
N PHE A 160 -14.24 -11.46 -9.64
CA PHE A 160 -13.19 -12.09 -8.84
C PHE A 160 -12.35 -13.07 -9.66
N GLU A 161 -11.12 -13.31 -9.21
CA GLU A 161 -10.19 -14.27 -9.77
C GLU A 161 -9.65 -15.17 -8.67
N THR A 162 -9.40 -16.45 -8.97
CA THR A 162 -8.81 -17.37 -8.00
C THR A 162 -7.29 -17.37 -8.08
N ILE A 163 -6.64 -17.02 -6.96
CA ILE A 163 -5.17 -16.96 -6.85
C ILE A 163 -4.56 -18.22 -6.23
N ALA A 164 -5.35 -19.01 -5.48
CA ALA A 164 -4.93 -20.32 -5.00
C ALA A 164 -6.13 -21.23 -4.71
N MET A 165 -6.00 -22.51 -5.06
CA MET A 165 -6.96 -23.57 -4.78
C MET A 165 -6.27 -24.75 -4.10
N SER A 166 -6.11 -24.66 -2.79
CA SER A 166 -5.66 -25.81 -1.99
C SER A 166 -6.56 -25.96 -0.78
N GLY A 167 -7.76 -26.48 -1.01
CA GLY A 167 -8.73 -26.75 0.05
C GLY A 167 -10.12 -26.22 -0.26
N THR A 168 -10.92 -26.10 0.78
CA THR A 168 -12.35 -25.81 0.69
C THR A 168 -12.69 -24.32 0.69
N PHE A 169 -11.67 -23.48 0.92
CA PHE A 169 -11.74 -22.04 0.86
C PHE A 169 -10.83 -21.55 -0.28
N PRO A 170 -11.39 -21.03 -1.38
CA PRO A 170 -10.59 -20.53 -2.50
C PRO A 170 -10.07 -19.14 -2.13
N LEU A 171 -8.78 -18.89 -2.38
CA LEU A 171 -8.27 -17.53 -2.28
C LEU A 171 -8.68 -16.78 -3.54
N VAL A 172 -9.53 -15.75 -3.38
CA VAL A 172 -10.04 -14.94 -4.48
C VAL A 172 -9.69 -13.47 -4.33
N VAL A 173 -9.43 -12.79 -5.44
CA VAL A 173 -9.11 -11.36 -5.48
C VAL A 173 -10.04 -10.64 -6.46
N PRO A 174 -10.40 -9.38 -6.22
CA PRO A 174 -11.18 -8.62 -7.19
C PRO A 174 -10.35 -8.35 -8.46
N THR A 175 -11.00 -8.41 -9.62
CA THR A 175 -10.38 -8.18 -10.94
C THR A 175 -10.08 -6.71 -11.22
N GLY A 176 -10.74 -5.79 -10.50
CA GLY A 176 -10.53 -4.34 -10.52
C GLY A 176 -10.81 -3.71 -9.15
N GLN A 177 -10.83 -2.37 -9.04
CA GLN A 177 -11.22 -1.76 -7.77
C GLN A 177 -12.70 -1.98 -7.50
N GLN A 178 -13.00 -2.64 -6.39
CA GLN A 178 -14.37 -2.87 -5.94
C GLN A 178 -14.52 -2.36 -4.51
N GLU A 179 -15.66 -1.73 -4.21
CA GLU A 179 -16.02 -1.37 -2.85
C GLU A 179 -16.41 -2.64 -2.08
N GLN A 180 -15.44 -3.19 -1.34
CA GLN A 180 -15.66 -4.36 -0.49
C GLN A 180 -16.28 -3.92 0.85
N ASN A 181 -17.11 -4.77 1.45
CA ASN A 181 -17.77 -4.48 2.73
C ASN A 181 -16.78 -4.61 3.91
N CYS A 182 -15.78 -3.75 3.99
CA CYS A 182 -14.67 -3.79 4.94
C CYS A 182 -14.38 -2.38 5.44
N HIS A 183 -14.67 -2.08 6.71
CA HIS A 183 -14.56 -0.71 7.21
C HIS A 183 -13.16 -0.37 7.72
N ASN A 184 -12.56 0.72 7.23
CA ASN A 184 -11.20 1.17 7.55
C ASN A 184 -10.13 0.13 7.22
N CYS A 185 -10.43 -0.84 6.35
CA CYS A 185 -9.49 -1.88 5.99
C CYS A 185 -8.45 -1.31 5.04
N ARG A 186 -7.21 -1.18 5.50
CA ARG A 186 -6.16 -0.61 4.66
C ARG A 186 -5.94 -1.45 3.40
N ASP A 187 -5.66 -0.77 2.30
CA ASP A 187 -5.40 -1.33 0.97
C ASP A 187 -6.65 -1.96 0.32
N VAL A 188 -7.77 -2.08 1.06
CA VAL A 188 -9.01 -2.73 0.61
C VAL A 188 -10.17 -1.73 0.54
N ASP A 189 -10.32 -0.88 1.57
CA ASP A 189 -11.29 0.22 1.67
C ASP A 189 -10.73 1.50 1.04
N ASP A 190 -10.27 1.40 -0.20
CA ASP A 190 -9.76 2.53 -0.97
C ASP A 190 -10.80 2.97 -2.00
N THR A 191 -10.94 4.27 -2.21
CA THR A 191 -11.77 4.73 -3.32
C THR A 191 -11.02 4.55 -4.64
N PHE A 192 -11.75 4.40 -5.73
CA PHE A 192 -11.15 4.31 -7.07
C PHE A 192 -10.19 5.48 -7.39
N THR A 193 -10.60 6.69 -7.02
CA THR A 193 -9.79 7.90 -7.20
C THR A 193 -8.50 7.84 -6.39
N ASP A 194 -8.53 7.20 -5.23
CA ASP A 194 -7.35 7.04 -4.38
C ASP A 194 -6.36 6.07 -5.00
N VAL A 195 -6.84 4.96 -5.55
CA VAL A 195 -5.97 4.04 -6.29
C VAL A 195 -5.35 4.71 -7.52
N ALA A 196 -6.16 5.44 -8.29
CA ALA A 196 -5.66 6.18 -9.46
C ALA A 196 -4.68 7.31 -9.09
N LEU A 197 -4.85 8.00 -7.96
CA LEU A 197 -3.88 9.00 -7.47
C LEU A 197 -2.70 8.35 -6.74
N GLY A 198 -2.67 7.03 -6.63
CA GLY A 198 -1.69 6.29 -5.87
C GLY A 198 -1.74 6.60 -4.36
N ARG A 199 -2.87 7.07 -3.87
CA ARG A 199 -3.18 7.32 -2.45
C ARG A 199 -3.61 6.05 -1.72
N THR A 200 -3.05 4.90 -2.09
CA THR A 200 -3.27 3.58 -1.46
C THR A 200 -2.42 3.38 -0.19
N GLY A 201 -1.34 4.17 -0.07
CA GLY A 201 -0.50 4.19 1.11
C GLY A 201 -1.08 5.00 2.27
N SER A 202 -0.55 4.78 3.47
CA SER A 202 -0.94 5.53 4.68
C SER A 202 -0.54 7.01 4.65
N GLY A 203 0.13 7.47 3.60
CA GLY A 203 0.55 8.86 3.31
C GLY A 203 -0.58 9.89 3.20
N GLY A 204 -1.82 9.48 2.94
CA GLY A 204 -2.95 10.29 2.48
C GLY A 204 -3.40 11.48 3.35
N ALA A 205 -2.82 11.69 4.54
CA ALA A 205 -3.14 12.83 5.41
C ALA A 205 -2.71 14.19 4.86
N LEU A 206 -1.81 14.23 3.86
CA LEU A 206 -1.33 15.48 3.27
C LEU A 206 -0.98 15.34 1.77
N TYR A 207 -1.61 14.42 1.03
CA TYR A 207 -1.36 14.33 -0.42
C TYR A 207 -1.62 15.69 -1.10
N PRO A 208 -0.75 16.18 -2.00
CA PRO A 208 0.42 15.50 -2.60
C PRO A 208 1.76 15.76 -1.88
N PHE A 209 1.77 16.34 -0.69
CA PHE A 209 2.99 16.65 0.07
C PHE A 209 3.58 15.40 0.72
N ARG A 210 4.77 15.01 0.28
CA ARG A 210 5.56 13.92 0.85
C ARG A 210 6.29 14.41 2.10
N GLU A 211 7.03 15.51 1.99
CA GLU A 211 7.78 16.11 3.09
C GLU A 211 7.39 17.58 3.27
N LEU A 212 7.34 18.01 4.52
CA LEU A 212 7.05 19.38 4.91
C LEU A 212 7.61 19.60 6.32
N TYR A 213 8.78 20.21 6.42
CA TYR A 213 9.43 20.43 7.70
C TYR A 213 10.20 21.74 7.73
N VAL A 214 10.42 22.20 8.95
CA VAL A 214 11.34 23.28 9.25
C VAL A 214 12.58 22.66 9.87
N ASP A 215 13.72 23.12 9.40
CA ASP A 215 15.03 22.77 9.89
C ASP A 215 15.69 24.01 10.50
N ALA A 216 16.31 23.87 11.67
CA ALA A 216 16.97 24.96 12.37
C ALA A 216 18.25 24.47 13.05
N VAL A 217 19.36 25.18 12.81
CA VAL A 217 20.66 24.93 13.43
C VAL A 217 20.97 26.09 14.40
N MET A 218 21.43 25.74 15.59
CA MET A 218 21.84 26.68 16.64
C MET A 218 23.03 26.09 17.38
N ASP A 219 24.22 26.59 17.07
CA ASP A 219 25.50 26.12 17.62
C ASP A 219 25.65 24.59 17.44
N ASP A 220 25.85 23.83 18.51
CA ASP A 220 25.94 22.37 18.49
C ASP A 220 24.58 21.65 18.36
N TRP A 221 23.46 22.38 18.26
CA TRP A 221 22.11 21.84 18.20
C TRP A 221 21.51 21.91 16.80
N TRP A 222 20.84 20.83 16.42
CA TRP A 222 20.09 20.72 15.20
C TRP A 222 18.65 20.28 15.52
N PHE A 223 17.68 21.14 15.23
CA PHE A 223 16.27 20.89 15.45
C PHE A 223 15.55 20.74 14.13
N ARG A 224 14.65 19.74 14.04
CA ARG A 224 13.83 19.55 12.85
C ARG A 224 12.42 19.15 13.24
N VAL A 225 11.42 19.88 12.79
CA VAL A 225 10.01 19.61 13.13
C VAL A 225 9.16 19.63 11.86
N GLY A 226 8.37 18.57 11.69
CA GLY A 226 7.42 18.46 10.59
C GLY A 226 7.30 17.04 10.06
N LYS A 227 6.74 16.91 8.87
CA LYS A 227 6.61 15.66 8.15
C LYS A 227 7.93 15.34 7.43
N GLN A 228 8.67 14.36 7.95
CA GLN A 228 10.04 14.05 7.55
C GLN A 228 10.33 12.55 7.58
N GLN A 229 11.43 12.14 6.95
CA GLN A 229 12.01 10.81 7.13
C GLN A 229 13.27 10.91 8.01
N ILE A 230 13.39 10.01 8.97
CA ILE A 230 14.56 9.88 9.84
C ILE A 230 15.10 8.46 9.70
N VAL A 231 16.31 8.35 9.17
CA VAL A 231 16.95 7.05 8.92
C VAL A 231 17.97 6.78 10.02
N TRP A 232 17.81 5.62 10.69
CA TRP A 232 18.78 5.10 11.64
C TRP A 232 19.47 3.86 11.05
N GLY A 233 20.79 3.94 10.88
CA GLY A 233 21.62 2.90 10.27
C GLY A 233 22.35 3.40 9.02
N LYS A 234 23.57 2.91 8.81
CA LYS A 234 24.47 3.27 7.70
C LYS A 234 24.62 2.15 6.65
N THR A 235 23.83 1.09 6.72
CA THR A 235 23.99 -0.10 5.87
C THR A 235 23.00 -0.08 4.71
N ASP A 236 23.52 -0.02 3.48
CA ASP A 236 22.76 0.22 2.25
C ASP A 236 21.82 -0.91 1.81
N PHE A 237 21.92 -2.12 2.39
CA PHE A 237 21.15 -3.28 1.90
C PHE A 237 20.11 -3.84 2.87
N PHE A 238 20.27 -3.62 4.19
CA PHE A 238 19.35 -4.16 5.18
C PHE A 238 18.88 -3.08 6.14
N ARG A 239 17.56 -2.96 6.28
CA ARG A 239 16.92 -2.16 7.32
C ARG A 239 16.93 -2.91 8.65
N MET A 240 18.07 -2.89 9.34
CA MET A 240 18.17 -3.51 10.68
C MET A 240 17.76 -2.58 11.81
N GLN A 241 18.08 -1.28 11.71
CA GLN A 241 17.83 -0.28 12.77
C GLN A 241 16.84 0.81 12.34
N ASP A 242 16.39 0.78 11.09
CA ASP A 242 15.50 1.78 10.52
C ASP A 242 14.03 1.38 10.71
N ILE A 243 13.52 1.61 11.93
CA ILE A 243 12.15 1.22 12.35
C ILE A 243 11.22 2.45 12.49
N ILE A 244 11.76 3.67 12.49
CA ILE A 244 11.00 4.90 12.79
C ILE A 244 9.94 5.17 11.74
N ASN A 245 10.32 5.11 10.46
CA ASN A 245 9.42 5.37 9.36
C ASN A 245 8.76 4.07 8.88
N PRO A 246 7.41 4.00 8.88
CA PRO A 246 6.72 2.85 8.31
C PRO A 246 6.98 2.76 6.81
N VAL A 247 6.76 1.56 6.27
CA VAL A 247 7.07 1.22 4.87
C VAL A 247 5.80 0.91 4.11
N ASP A 248 5.75 1.36 2.86
CA ASP A 248 4.74 0.93 1.91
C ASP A 248 5.30 -0.13 0.96
N PHE A 249 4.81 -1.36 1.08
CA PHE A 249 5.16 -2.45 0.17
C PHE A 249 4.17 -2.60 -0.98
N GLY A 250 3.19 -1.69 -1.09
CA GLY A 250 2.04 -1.89 -1.96
C GLY A 250 2.29 -1.75 -3.45
N ARG A 251 3.35 -1.03 -3.84
CA ARG A 251 3.63 -0.76 -5.25
C ARG A 251 4.71 -1.69 -5.79
N HIS A 252 5.85 -1.81 -5.12
CA HIS A 252 6.93 -2.72 -5.52
C HIS A 252 7.70 -3.23 -4.30
N PHE A 253 7.41 -4.46 -3.87
CA PHE A 253 8.02 -5.05 -2.68
C PHE A 253 9.56 -5.08 -2.68
N PHE A 254 10.22 -5.16 -3.85
CA PHE A 254 11.70 -5.24 -3.96
C PHE A 254 12.37 -4.28 -4.95
N PHE A 255 11.61 -3.58 -5.82
CA PHE A 255 12.22 -2.78 -6.91
C PHE A 255 12.38 -1.31 -6.56
N ASP A 256 11.52 -0.78 -5.69
CA ASP A 256 11.59 0.62 -5.31
C ASP A 256 12.69 0.85 -4.28
N SER A 257 13.33 2.01 -4.36
CA SER A 257 14.36 2.40 -3.40
C SER A 257 13.73 2.65 -2.02
N PHE A 258 14.52 2.45 -0.96
CA PHE A 258 14.02 2.63 0.42
C PHE A 258 13.56 4.06 0.70
N GLU A 259 14.16 5.04 0.04
CA GLU A 259 13.74 6.44 0.13
C GLU A 259 12.27 6.57 -0.30
N ASP A 260 11.90 5.96 -1.43
CA ASP A 260 10.58 6.12 -2.02
C ASP A 260 9.47 5.36 -1.26
N ILE A 261 9.77 4.19 -0.70
CA ILE A 261 8.79 3.39 0.05
C ILE A 261 8.65 3.79 1.53
N ARG A 262 9.59 4.55 2.08
CA ARG A 262 9.46 5.12 3.44
C ARG A 262 8.34 6.16 3.44
N ILE A 263 7.47 6.05 4.44
CA ILE A 263 6.37 6.99 4.63
C ILE A 263 6.84 8.06 5.63
N PRO A 264 6.97 9.34 5.20
CA PRO A 264 7.35 10.42 6.09
C PRO A 264 6.31 10.60 7.20
N GLN A 265 6.76 10.82 8.43
CA GLN A 265 5.93 10.97 9.61
C GLN A 265 6.09 12.35 10.23
N TRP A 266 5.06 12.81 10.94
CA TRP A 266 5.14 14.02 11.76
C TRP A 266 6.00 13.77 13.00
N ILE A 267 7.24 14.25 12.93
CA ILE A 267 8.25 14.03 13.96
C ILE A 267 8.89 15.37 14.34
N ALA A 268 9.13 15.56 15.63
CA ALA A 268 10.07 16.54 16.16
C ALA A 268 11.38 15.84 16.49
N SER A 269 12.50 16.35 15.99
CA SER A 269 13.84 15.85 16.28
C SER A 269 14.70 16.96 16.86
N ALA A 270 15.51 16.59 17.84
CA ALA A 270 16.59 17.40 18.37
C ALA A 270 17.86 16.56 18.36
N GLN A 271 18.90 17.05 17.72
CA GLN A 271 20.22 16.44 17.69
C GLN A 271 21.23 17.39 18.33
N TYR A 272 22.11 16.83 19.15
CA TYR A 272 23.19 17.53 19.82
C TYR A 272 24.52 16.89 19.45
N ARG A 273 25.47 17.69 18.96
CA ARG A 273 26.77 17.22 18.46
C ARG A 273 27.94 17.97 19.10
N PRO A 274 28.26 17.72 20.37
CA PRO A 274 29.32 18.41 21.12
C PRO A 274 30.76 18.07 20.66
N GLY A 275 30.92 17.38 19.53
CA GLY A 275 32.21 16.88 19.08
C GLY A 275 32.77 15.75 19.96
N SER A 276 33.93 15.96 20.57
CA SER A 276 34.61 14.93 21.38
C SER A 276 34.36 15.12 22.87
N LEU A 277 33.92 14.06 23.54
CA LEU A 277 33.58 14.06 24.96
C LEU A 277 34.46 13.04 25.69
N GLY A 278 35.64 13.48 26.12
CA GLY A 278 36.64 12.62 26.76
C GLY A 278 37.17 11.55 25.79
N PRO A 279 37.07 10.24 26.10
CA PRO A 279 37.52 9.16 25.22
C PRO A 279 36.56 8.89 24.04
N LEU A 280 35.40 9.55 24.00
CA LEU A 280 34.40 9.39 22.94
C LEU A 280 34.61 10.46 21.87
N HIS A 281 34.89 10.06 20.64
CA HIS A 281 35.02 10.96 19.50
C HIS A 281 33.74 10.99 18.68
N ASP A 282 33.49 12.10 17.98
CA ASP A 282 32.31 12.31 17.11
C ASP A 282 30.99 11.92 17.78
N THR A 283 30.80 12.41 19.01
CA THR A 283 29.62 12.11 19.82
C THR A 283 28.40 12.84 19.25
N ALA A 284 27.31 12.11 19.04
CA ALA A 284 26.04 12.66 18.63
C ALA A 284 24.90 12.01 19.42
N LEU A 285 24.04 12.84 20.02
CA LEU A 285 22.81 12.42 20.65
C LEU A 285 21.64 12.93 19.81
N GLN A 286 20.73 12.06 19.40
CA GLN A 286 19.50 12.44 18.72
C GLN A 286 18.31 11.97 19.53
N MET A 287 17.39 12.88 19.81
CA MET A 287 16.07 12.58 20.35
C MET A 287 15.03 12.82 19.27
N ILE A 288 14.02 11.95 19.24
CA ILE A 288 12.87 12.06 18.34
C ILE A 288 11.58 11.88 19.11
N TRP A 289 10.57 12.64 18.70
CA TRP A 289 9.20 12.50 19.16
C TRP A 289 8.29 12.38 17.96
N ASN A 290 7.81 11.16 17.70
CA ASN A 290 6.84 10.87 16.66
C ASN A 290 5.44 11.09 17.22
N PHE A 291 4.82 12.18 16.78
CA PHE A 291 3.46 12.55 17.16
C PHE A 291 2.46 12.37 16.00
N ASP A 292 2.83 11.62 14.96
CA ASP A 292 1.89 11.26 13.89
C ASP A 292 0.83 10.27 14.40
N LYS A 293 -0.23 10.08 13.62
CA LYS A 293 -1.15 8.94 13.80
C LYS A 293 -0.41 7.64 13.49
N PHE A 294 -0.70 6.58 14.24
CA PHE A 294 -0.20 5.26 13.93
C PHE A 294 -0.59 4.89 12.49
N ARG A 295 0.39 4.39 11.74
CA ARG A 295 0.22 3.91 10.38
C ARG A 295 0.76 2.51 10.29
N ALA A 296 -0.07 1.60 9.80
CA ALA A 296 0.37 0.23 9.53
C ALA A 296 1.41 0.23 8.39
N VAL A 297 1.85 -0.97 8.01
CA VAL A 297 2.55 -1.19 6.75
C VAL A 297 1.54 -1.24 5.60
N GLY A 298 1.90 -0.73 4.42
CA GLY A 298 1.07 -0.83 3.21
C GLY A 298 1.35 -2.13 2.48
N LEU A 299 0.31 -2.83 2.05
CA LEU A 299 0.41 -4.10 1.33
C LEU A 299 -0.03 -3.99 -0.13
N GLY A 300 -0.59 -2.84 -0.51
CA GLY A 300 -0.99 -2.56 -1.89
C GLY A 300 -2.39 -3.03 -2.18
N ASN A 301 -3.01 -2.30 -3.10
CA ASN A 301 -4.39 -2.54 -3.45
C ASN A 301 -4.54 -3.91 -4.15
N PRO A 302 -5.44 -4.80 -3.70
CA PRO A 302 -5.51 -6.19 -4.16
C PRO A 302 -5.74 -6.36 -5.66
N SER A 303 -6.31 -5.35 -6.33
CA SER A 303 -6.53 -5.36 -7.78
C SER A 303 -5.28 -5.00 -8.60
N GLU A 304 -4.27 -4.42 -7.97
CA GLU A 304 -2.99 -4.12 -8.61
C GLU A 304 -2.19 -5.40 -8.83
N ALA A 305 -1.51 -5.48 -9.98
CA ALA A 305 -0.72 -6.65 -10.35
C ALA A 305 0.37 -6.99 -9.30
N TRP A 306 0.95 -5.95 -8.69
CA TRP A 306 2.10 -6.03 -7.79
C TRP A 306 1.76 -6.03 -6.29
N ALA A 307 0.47 -5.99 -5.94
CA ALA A 307 0.07 -6.02 -4.55
C ALA A 307 0.60 -7.27 -3.84
N HIS A 308 1.03 -7.09 -2.60
CA HIS A 308 1.60 -8.15 -1.79
C HIS A 308 0.56 -9.29 -1.62
N PRO A 309 0.95 -10.58 -1.63
CA PRO A 309 0.01 -11.69 -1.44
C PRO A 309 -0.91 -11.53 -0.22
N PHE A 310 -0.39 -11.06 0.91
CA PHE A 310 -1.22 -10.72 2.09
C PHE A 310 -2.28 -9.64 1.85
N GLY A 311 -2.04 -8.64 0.99
CA GLY A 311 -3.05 -7.64 0.60
C GLY A 311 -4.18 -8.29 -0.21
N LYS A 312 -3.81 -9.22 -1.09
CA LYS A 312 -4.75 -10.04 -1.86
C LYS A 312 -5.57 -10.99 -0.98
N GLU A 313 -4.96 -11.65 0.00
CA GLU A 313 -5.65 -12.47 1.00
C GLU A 313 -6.61 -11.64 1.86
N LYS A 314 -6.21 -10.44 2.30
CA LYS A 314 -7.12 -9.52 3.00
C LYS A 314 -8.37 -9.21 2.19
N ALA A 315 -8.21 -8.96 0.88
CA ALA A 315 -9.33 -8.74 -0.01
C ALA A 315 -10.20 -9.97 -0.20
N THR A 316 -9.61 -11.17 -0.21
CA THR A 316 -10.36 -12.43 -0.13
C THR A 316 -11.27 -12.43 1.10
N PHE A 317 -10.71 -12.23 2.29
CA PHE A 317 -11.50 -12.20 3.53
C PHE A 317 -12.54 -11.08 3.56
N ALA A 318 -12.24 -9.92 2.96
CA ALA A 318 -13.18 -8.82 2.81
C ALA A 318 -14.33 -9.13 1.84
N ALA A 319 -14.05 -9.78 0.71
CA ALA A 319 -15.06 -10.30 -0.21
C ALA A 319 -15.94 -11.35 0.47
N PHE A 320 -15.36 -12.11 1.41
CA PHE A 320 -16.11 -13.03 2.26
C PHE A 320 -16.87 -12.36 3.42
N ASN A 321 -16.77 -11.05 3.67
CA ASN A 321 -17.52 -10.42 4.76
C ASN A 321 -19.02 -10.47 4.58
N THR A 322 -19.52 -10.48 3.35
CA THR A 322 -20.96 -10.69 3.10
C THR A 322 -21.43 -12.07 3.59
N TYR A 323 -20.52 -13.00 3.85
CA TYR A 323 -20.78 -14.36 4.34
C TYR A 323 -20.73 -14.46 5.87
N PHE A 324 -20.07 -13.48 6.51
CA PHE A 324 -19.78 -13.42 7.95
C PHE A 324 -20.33 -12.17 8.64
N SER A 325 -21.19 -11.40 7.94
CA SER A 325 -21.96 -10.32 8.53
C SER A 325 -22.67 -10.83 9.78
N PRO A 326 -22.70 -10.06 10.89
CA PRO A 326 -23.55 -10.39 12.04
C PRO A 326 -24.95 -10.74 11.54
N GLU A 327 -25.35 -11.97 11.83
CA GLU A 327 -26.52 -12.60 11.24
C GLU A 327 -27.80 -11.83 11.57
N PRO A 328 -28.83 -12.05 10.75
CA PRO A 328 -30.15 -12.12 11.35
C PRO A 328 -30.97 -13.36 10.96
N CYS A 329 -30.51 -14.27 10.08
CA CYS A 329 -31.21 -15.55 9.80
C CYS A 329 -30.37 -16.65 9.09
N VAL A 330 -30.86 -17.90 9.14
CA VAL A 330 -30.40 -19.14 8.48
C VAL A 330 -31.27 -19.39 7.23
N ASN A 331 -30.71 -19.92 6.13
CA ASN A 331 -31.54 -20.23 4.95
C ASN A 331 -32.49 -21.43 5.20
N VAL A 332 -33.62 -21.44 4.47
CA VAL A 332 -34.68 -22.46 4.60
C VAL A 332 -34.14 -23.87 4.37
N ALA A 333 -33.28 -24.05 3.36
CA ALA A 333 -32.70 -25.35 3.03
C ALA A 333 -31.85 -25.94 4.16
N THR A 334 -31.07 -25.09 4.85
CA THR A 334 -30.21 -25.50 5.97
C THR A 334 -31.04 -25.82 7.21
N HIS A 335 -32.11 -25.06 7.48
CA HIS A 335 -33.06 -25.40 8.55
C HIS A 335 -33.77 -26.74 8.29
N THR A 336 -34.16 -27.02 7.04
CA THR A 336 -34.77 -28.31 6.67
C THR A 336 -33.80 -29.48 6.78
N ALA A 337 -32.52 -29.27 6.44
CA ALA A 337 -31.48 -30.31 6.50
C ALA A 337 -30.92 -30.55 7.91
N ASN A 338 -30.94 -29.54 8.78
CA ASN A 338 -30.44 -29.59 10.15
C ASN A 338 -31.41 -28.88 11.12
N PRO A 339 -32.49 -29.56 11.57
CA PRO A 339 -33.51 -28.98 12.44
C PRO A 339 -32.98 -28.49 13.81
N GLY A 340 -31.76 -28.88 14.17
CA GLY A 340 -31.08 -28.44 15.39
C GLY A 340 -30.34 -27.10 15.28
N VAL A 341 -30.13 -26.58 14.06
CA VAL A 341 -29.45 -25.30 13.79
C VAL A 341 -30.51 -24.28 13.39
N GLY A 342 -30.78 -23.32 14.28
CA GLY A 342 -31.89 -22.37 14.10
C GLY A 342 -33.20 -22.85 14.73
N GLN A 343 -33.18 -23.26 16.00
CA GLN A 343 -34.33 -23.79 16.75
C GLN A 343 -35.57 -22.87 16.82
N ASN A 344 -35.51 -21.67 16.25
CA ASN A 344 -36.62 -20.74 16.15
C ASN A 344 -36.86 -20.40 14.68
N ILE A 345 -38.07 -20.66 14.17
CA ILE A 345 -38.48 -20.37 12.79
C ILE A 345 -38.35 -18.88 12.44
N ALA A 346 -38.36 -18.00 13.46
CA ALA A 346 -38.10 -16.56 13.32
C ALA A 346 -36.67 -16.24 12.82
N ASN A 347 -35.75 -17.18 13.00
CA ASN A 347 -34.36 -17.09 12.55
C ASN A 347 -34.18 -17.68 11.15
N VAL A 348 -35.24 -18.02 10.41
CA VAL A 348 -35.16 -18.50 9.03
C VAL A 348 -35.46 -17.36 8.06
N CYS A 349 -34.62 -17.17 7.04
CA CYS A 349 -34.78 -16.07 6.08
C CYS A 349 -36.05 -16.27 5.24
N GLN A 350 -36.86 -15.21 5.13
CA GLN A 350 -38.08 -15.20 4.31
C GLN A 350 -37.82 -14.45 2.99
N ALA A 351 -38.66 -14.69 1.98
CA ALA A 351 -38.58 -13.93 0.73
C ALA A 351 -38.91 -12.45 0.97
N GLY A 352 -38.05 -11.52 0.52
CA GLY A 352 -38.24 -10.07 0.70
C GLY A 352 -37.82 -9.52 2.06
N ASP A 353 -37.18 -10.33 2.90
CA ASP A 353 -36.78 -10.02 4.27
C ASP A 353 -35.57 -9.08 4.35
N GLY A 354 -34.79 -8.95 3.27
CA GLY A 354 -33.57 -8.13 3.22
C GLY A 354 -32.41 -8.66 4.07
N ARG A 355 -32.67 -9.64 4.93
CA ARG A 355 -31.69 -10.41 5.72
C ARG A 355 -30.95 -11.41 4.82
N LEU A 356 -29.62 -11.45 4.89
CA LEU A 356 -28.80 -12.44 4.18
C LEU A 356 -28.62 -13.71 5.02
N PRO A 357 -28.75 -14.91 4.44
CA PRO A 357 -28.60 -16.17 5.18
C PRO A 357 -27.15 -16.43 5.58
N SER A 358 -26.94 -16.79 6.84
CA SER A 358 -25.60 -17.12 7.34
C SER A 358 -25.13 -18.51 6.90
N GLY A 359 -23.88 -18.58 6.45
CA GLY A 359 -23.19 -19.83 6.15
C GLY A 359 -22.49 -20.45 7.36
N PHE A 360 -22.17 -19.63 8.37
CA PHE A 360 -21.54 -20.05 9.62
C PHE A 360 -21.91 -19.04 10.71
N GLY A 361 -22.45 -19.52 11.84
CA GLY A 361 -22.81 -18.72 13.03
C GLY A 361 -21.63 -18.08 13.77
N ILE A 362 -20.53 -17.82 13.08
CA ILE A 362 -19.28 -17.27 13.61
C ILE A 362 -18.68 -16.35 12.55
N PRO A 363 -18.43 -15.07 12.86
CA PRO A 363 -17.81 -14.15 11.92
C PRO A 363 -16.34 -14.51 11.69
N LEU A 364 -16.02 -15.16 10.57
CA LEU A 364 -14.65 -15.44 10.12
C LEU A 364 -14.19 -14.48 8.99
N GLY A 365 -14.85 -13.33 8.84
CA GLY A 365 -14.51 -12.28 7.87
C GLY A 365 -13.80 -11.08 8.49
N LEU A 366 -13.00 -10.37 7.69
CA LEU A 366 -12.34 -9.11 8.09
C LEU A 366 -13.32 -7.92 7.99
N SER A 367 -14.29 -7.75 8.89
CA SER A 367 -15.29 -6.67 8.75
C SER A 367 -14.77 -5.25 8.97
N ALA A 368 -13.71 -5.10 9.77
CA ALA A 368 -13.07 -3.83 10.03
C ALA A 368 -11.65 -3.99 10.58
N GLU A 369 -10.77 -3.04 10.26
CA GLU A 369 -9.48 -2.90 10.95
C GLU A 369 -9.57 -1.89 12.09
N LYS A 370 -9.27 -2.34 13.31
CA LYS A 370 -9.27 -1.48 14.50
C LYS A 370 -7.90 -0.84 14.68
N LEU A 371 -7.71 0.34 14.11
CA LEU A 371 -6.55 1.17 14.38
C LEU A 371 -6.74 1.99 15.67
N PRO A 372 -5.69 2.18 16.49
CA PRO A 372 -5.77 3.02 17.67
C PRO A 372 -6.08 4.47 17.26
N LYS A 373 -7.04 5.11 17.95
CA LYS A 373 -7.33 6.54 17.74
C LYS A 373 -6.11 7.36 18.10
N HIS A 374 -5.76 8.33 17.25
CA HIS A 374 -4.65 9.24 17.52
C HIS A 374 -4.91 10.05 18.80
N LYS A 375 -3.98 9.97 19.75
CA LYS A 375 -3.97 10.73 20.99
C LYS A 375 -2.52 11.07 21.31
N LEU A 376 -2.26 12.25 21.86
CA LEU A 376 -0.93 12.66 22.34
C LEU A 376 -0.32 11.68 23.36
N LYS A 377 -1.14 10.92 24.08
CA LYS A 377 -0.67 9.87 25.01
C LYS A 377 -0.14 8.60 24.31
N ASN A 378 -0.42 8.45 23.02
CA ASN A 378 -0.03 7.30 22.20
C ASN A 378 1.01 7.72 21.13
N THR A 379 1.84 8.70 21.46
CA THR A 379 2.98 9.15 20.64
C THR A 379 4.24 8.44 21.07
N GLU A 380 5.20 8.28 20.17
CA GLU A 380 6.39 7.49 20.40
C GLU A 380 7.61 8.39 20.62
N LEU A 381 8.46 8.03 21.58
CA LEU A 381 9.73 8.69 21.83
C LEU A 381 10.87 7.73 21.47
N GLY A 382 11.89 8.26 20.82
CA GLY A 382 13.08 7.52 20.46
C GLY A 382 14.33 8.33 20.76
N ALA A 383 15.42 7.65 21.08
CA ALA A 383 16.72 8.27 21.21
C ALA A 383 17.79 7.40 20.56
N ARG A 384 18.78 8.06 19.94
CA ARG A 384 19.97 7.44 19.36
C ARG A 384 21.20 8.13 19.92
N PHE A 385 22.15 7.33 20.40
CA PHE A 385 23.46 7.80 20.84
C PHE A 385 24.53 7.16 19.95
N GLU A 386 25.29 7.98 19.24
CA GLU A 386 26.37 7.56 18.36
C GLU A 386 27.69 8.14 18.87
N PHE A 387 28.74 7.33 18.87
CA PHE A 387 30.09 7.71 19.24
C PHE A 387 31.10 6.83 18.53
N ARG A 388 32.32 7.33 18.34
CA ARG A 388 33.47 6.61 17.83
C ARG A 388 34.48 6.38 18.95
N LEU A 389 34.87 5.11 19.15
CA LEU A 389 35.89 4.71 20.13
C LEU A 389 37.32 4.80 19.57
N ALA A 390 37.53 4.29 18.36
CA ALA A 390 38.84 4.30 17.69
C ALA A 390 38.66 4.17 16.16
N ASP A 391 39.63 4.64 15.39
CA ASP A 391 39.76 4.41 13.94
C ASP A 391 41.02 3.54 13.72
N LEU A 392 40.84 2.37 13.09
CA LEU A 392 41.92 1.46 12.74
C LEU A 392 42.07 1.47 11.22
N ARG A 393 43.12 2.13 10.74
CA ARG A 393 43.51 2.12 9.32
C ARG A 393 44.67 1.15 9.16
N PHE A 394 44.50 0.16 8.29
CA PHE A 394 45.52 -0.82 7.94
C PHE A 394 46.30 -0.39 6.70
#